data_AF-A0A7Z9WTK3-F1
#
_entry.id   AF-A0A7Z9WTK3-F1
#
_cell.length_a   1.000
_cell.length_b   1.000
_cell.length_c   1.000
_cell.angle_alpha   90.00
_cell.angle_beta   90.00
_cell.angle_gamma   90.00
#
_symmetry.space_group_name_H-M   'P 1'
#
loop_
_entity.id
_entity.type
_entity.pdbx_description
1 polymer ?
#
loop_
_entity_poly.entity_id
_entity_poly.type
_entity_poly.pdbx_seq_one_letter_code
_entity_poly.pdbx_strand_id
1 'polypeptide(L)'
;MSNEYARPEAKSKTFQYGDLTVTMETGRMARQADGAVLLKMGDTTVLATVVAAKEVKEGQDFFPLTVNYQEKAYAAGKIPGGFLKREGRPSEFETLTSRLIDRPIRP
;
A
#
# COMPACT_ATOMS: atom_id res chain seq x y z
N MET A 1 33.30 16.21 0.38
CA MET A 1 31.85 16.29 0.12
C MET A 1 31.24 15.00 0.65
N SER A 2 30.63 15.11 1.83
CA SER A 2 30.23 14.02 2.71
C SER A 2 29.08 13.19 2.14
N ASN A 3 29.06 11.92 2.58
CA ASN A 3 28.17 10.81 2.27
C ASN A 3 26.69 11.05 2.68
N GLU A 4 26.10 12.19 2.31
CA GLU A 4 24.78 12.64 2.78
C GLU A 4 23.63 12.29 1.80
N TYR A 5 23.97 11.73 0.63
CA TYR A 5 23.03 11.27 -0.41
C TYR A 5 23.09 9.75 -0.65
N ALA A 6 23.58 8.96 0.32
CA ALA A 6 23.47 7.51 0.23
C ALA A 6 21.98 7.14 0.16
N ARG A 7 21.53 6.65 -1.00
CA ARG A 7 20.18 6.12 -1.14
C ARG A 7 20.04 4.99 -0.14
N PRO A 8 19.04 5.02 0.76
CA PRO A 8 18.85 3.94 1.71
C PRO A 8 18.74 2.61 0.97
N GLU A 9 19.50 1.62 1.43
CA GLU A 9 19.58 0.32 0.79
C GLU A 9 18.24 -0.41 0.95
N ALA A 10 17.59 -0.67 -0.18
CA ALA A 10 16.34 -1.41 -0.19
C ALA A 10 16.61 -2.89 0.11
N LYS A 11 15.82 -3.49 0.99
CA LYS A 11 15.87 -4.93 1.26
C LYS A 11 14.78 -5.60 0.43
N SER A 12 15.16 -6.63 -0.32
CA SER A 12 14.23 -7.42 -1.12
C SER A 12 14.25 -8.90 -0.74
N LYS A 13 13.09 -9.54 -0.86
CA LYS A 13 12.92 -10.98 -0.76
C LYS A 13 12.03 -11.46 -1.89
N THR A 14 12.47 -12.53 -2.54
CA THR A 14 11.77 -13.13 -3.68
C THR A 14 11.51 -14.60 -3.38
N PHE A 15 10.32 -15.07 -3.70
CA PHE A 15 9.91 -16.47 -3.54
C PHE A 15 8.93 -16.89 -4.64
N GLN A 16 8.75 -18.19 -4.82
CA GLN A 16 7.79 -18.75 -5.76
C GLN A 16 6.42 -18.94 -5.09
N TYR A 17 5.36 -18.59 -5.80
CA TYR A 17 3.96 -18.79 -5.40
C TYR A 17 3.17 -19.35 -6.59
N GLY A 18 3.00 -20.67 -6.61
CA GLY A 18 2.56 -21.38 -7.82
C GLY A 18 3.55 -21.14 -8.97
N ASP A 19 3.04 -20.77 -10.14
CA ASP A 19 3.84 -20.46 -11.33
C ASP A 19 4.35 -19.01 -11.34
N LEU A 20 4.00 -18.20 -10.34
CA LEU A 20 4.33 -16.78 -10.26
C LEU A 20 5.46 -16.54 -9.25
N THR A 21 6.40 -15.70 -9.63
CA THR A 21 7.41 -15.17 -8.71
C THR A 21 6.87 -13.93 -7.99
N VAL A 22 6.93 -13.96 -6.66
CA VAL A 22 6.57 -12.83 -5.80
C VAL A 22 7.84 -12.17 -5.28
N THR A 23 7.94 -10.86 -5.40
CA THR A 23 9.02 -10.04 -4.84
C THR A 23 8.46 -9.00 -3.89
N MET A 24 9.04 -8.91 -2.70
CA MET A 24 8.69 -7.92 -1.68
C MET A 24 9.92 -7.04 -1.43
N GLU A 25 9.77 -5.74 -1.56
CA GLU A 25 10.83 -4.75 -1.35
C GLU A 25 10.42 -3.75 -0.25
N THR A 26 11.32 -3.43 0.67
CA THR A 26 11.12 -2.41 1.70
C THR A 26 12.33 -1.49 1.83
N GLY A 27 12.14 -0.30 2.38
CA GLY A 27 13.19 0.70 2.62
C GLY A 27 13.43 1.70 1.48
N ARG A 28 12.92 1.44 0.27
CA ARG A 28 13.11 2.34 -0.89
C ARG A 28 12.20 3.56 -0.88
N MET A 29 10.91 3.38 -0.56
CA MET A 29 9.87 4.42 -0.67
C MET A 29 8.95 4.45 0.54
N ALA A 30 8.17 5.53 0.68
CA ALA A 30 7.25 5.75 1.79
C ALA A 30 7.89 5.59 3.19
N ARG A 31 9.16 6.01 3.32
CA ARG A 31 10.00 5.81 4.52
C ARG A 31 9.52 6.51 5.80
N GLN A 32 8.53 7.39 5.68
CA GLN A 32 7.90 8.05 6.83
C GLN A 32 6.74 7.23 7.42
N ALA A 33 6.25 6.22 6.70
CA ALA A 33 5.30 5.28 7.25
C ALA A 33 5.99 4.34 8.25
N ASP A 34 5.25 3.86 9.25
CA ASP A 34 5.78 2.89 10.22
C ASP A 34 6.13 1.55 9.54
N GLY A 35 5.40 1.20 8.47
CA GLY A 35 5.73 0.10 7.58
C GLY A 35 5.41 0.43 6.12
N ALA A 36 6.28 0.03 5.21
CA ALA A 36 6.07 0.16 3.77
C ALA A 36 6.70 -1.02 3.00
N VAL A 37 5.91 -1.66 2.13
CA VAL A 37 6.35 -2.77 1.27
C VAL A 37 5.81 -2.57 -0.14
N LEU A 38 6.71 -2.58 -1.12
CA LEU A 38 6.38 -2.71 -2.53
C LEU A 38 6.33 -4.19 -2.88
N LEU A 39 5.16 -4.70 -3.24
CA LEU A 39 4.94 -6.08 -3.63
C LEU A 39 4.79 -6.16 -5.15
N LYS A 40 5.52 -7.07 -5.78
CA LYS A 40 5.42 -7.38 -7.21
C LYS A 40 5.08 -8.86 -7.38
N MET A 41 4.09 -9.16 -8.19
CA MET A 41 3.73 -10.52 -8.60
C MET A 41 3.40 -10.52 -10.09
N GLY A 42 4.22 -11.19 -10.90
CA GLY A 42 4.17 -11.04 -12.36
C GLY A 42 4.37 -9.58 -12.78
N ASP A 43 3.43 -9.04 -13.57
CA ASP A 43 3.44 -7.65 -14.04
C ASP A 43 2.65 -6.69 -13.14
N THR A 44 2.04 -7.19 -12.07
CA THR A 44 1.29 -6.37 -11.12
C THR A 44 2.17 -5.92 -9.96
N THR A 45 2.04 -4.65 -9.58
CA THR A 45 2.75 -4.05 -8.44
C THR A 45 1.77 -3.33 -7.53
N VAL A 46 1.93 -3.50 -6.21
CA VAL A 46 1.14 -2.84 -5.17
C VAL A 46 2.09 -2.26 -4.12
N LEU A 47 1.85 -1.02 -3.69
CA LEU A 47 2.51 -0.44 -2.52
C LEU A 47 1.56 -0.53 -1.33
N ALA A 48 1.96 -1.28 -0.29
CA ALA A 48 1.24 -1.33 0.98
C ALA A 48 1.99 -0.49 2.02
N THR A 49 1.26 0.40 2.70
CA THR A 49 1.79 1.20 3.80
C THR A 49 0.93 1.06 5.04
N VAL A 50 1.56 1.14 6.21
CA VAL A 50 0.91 1.11 7.52
C VAL A 50 1.43 2.28 8.34
N VAL A 51 0.50 2.95 9.03
CA VAL A 51 0.81 3.98 10.02
C VAL A 51 -0.01 3.75 11.28
N ALA A 52 0.58 4.02 12.43
CA ALA A 52 -0.07 3.92 13.73
C ALA A 52 0.07 5.23 14.48
N ALA A 53 -1.03 5.68 15.11
CA ALA A 53 -0.94 6.78 16.05
C ALA A 53 -0.12 6.32 17.28
N LYS A 54 0.78 7.19 17.74
CA LYS A 54 1.59 6.91 18.95
C LYS A 54 0.78 6.93 20.23
N GLU A 55 -0.34 7.64 20.21
CA GLU A 55 -1.22 7.84 21.36
C GLU A 55 -2.65 7.41 21.00
N VAL A 56 -3.33 6.79 21.96
CA VAL A 56 -4.74 6.40 21.85
C VAL A 56 -5.60 7.63 22.09
N LYS A 57 -6.68 7.78 21.32
CA LYS A 57 -7.65 8.86 21.53
C LYS A 57 -8.44 8.63 22.83
N GLU A 58 -8.67 9.69 23.60
CA GLU A 58 -9.52 9.60 24.80
C GLU A 58 -10.93 9.12 24.44
N GLY A 59 -11.49 8.22 25.26
CA GLY A 59 -12.83 7.67 25.06
C GLY A 59 -12.97 6.63 23.94
N GLN A 60 -11.86 6.12 23.41
CA GLN A 60 -11.85 5.08 22.37
C GLN A 60 -12.26 3.70 22.95
N ASP A 61 -13.43 3.19 22.56
CA ASP A 61 -14.02 1.92 23.03
C ASP A 61 -13.88 0.74 22.04
N PHE A 62 -13.36 0.99 20.84
CA PHE A 62 -13.06 -0.02 19.82
C PHE A 62 -11.71 0.23 19.16
N PHE A 63 -11.10 -0.79 18.54
CA PHE A 63 -9.85 -0.64 17.78
C PHE A 63 -10.09 0.09 16.44
N PRO A 64 -9.60 1.34 16.25
CA PRO A 64 -9.89 2.15 15.08
C PRO A 64 -8.98 1.79 13.89
N LEU A 65 -9.19 0.61 13.32
CA LEU A 65 -8.52 0.20 12.09
C LEU A 65 -9.26 0.76 10.86
N THR A 66 -8.52 1.39 9.97
CA THR A 66 -9.00 1.81 8.64
C THR A 66 -8.11 1.19 7.57
N VAL A 67 -8.74 0.54 6.58
CA VAL A 67 -8.05 -0.01 5.41
C VAL A 67 -8.54 0.72 4.16
N ASN A 68 -7.61 1.18 3.34
CA ASN A 68 -7.91 1.82 2.06
C ASN A 68 -7.13 1.12 0.95
N TYR A 69 -7.86 0.48 0.03
CA TYR A 69 -7.33 0.03 -1.25
C TYR A 69 -7.70 1.07 -2.32
N GLN A 70 -6.72 1.49 -3.11
CA GLN A 70 -6.92 2.46 -4.20
C GLN A 70 -6.28 1.96 -5.48
N GLU A 71 -7.04 1.95 -6.57
CA GLU A 71 -6.50 1.75 -7.91
C GLU A 71 -6.12 3.08 -8.53
N LYS A 72 -4.99 3.11 -9.21
CA LYS A 72 -4.56 4.27 -9.98
C LYS A 72 -4.78 4.00 -11.45
N ALA A 73 -5.44 4.91 -12.16
CA ALA A 73 -5.77 4.70 -13.57
C ALA A 73 -4.50 4.51 -14.43
N TYR A 74 -3.39 5.16 -14.03
CA TYR A 74 -2.10 4.99 -14.68
C TYR A 74 -1.55 3.57 -14.60
N ALA A 75 -1.94 2.76 -13.60
CA ALA A 75 -1.52 1.37 -13.49
C ALA A 75 -2.03 0.51 -14.66
N ALA A 76 -3.14 0.93 -15.27
CA ALA A 76 -3.69 0.35 -16.50
C ALA A 76 -3.36 1.18 -17.76
N GLY A 77 -2.48 2.19 -17.66
CA GLY A 77 -2.13 3.07 -18.76
C GLY A 77 -3.27 3.99 -19.22
N LYS A 78 -4.24 4.29 -18.34
CA LYS A 78 -5.43 5.10 -18.67
C LYS A 78 -5.43 6.44 -17.95
N ILE A 79 -6.00 7.45 -18.60
CA ILE A 79 -6.36 8.73 -17.95
C ILE A 79 -7.78 8.60 -17.38
N PRO A 80 -8.05 9.05 -16.14
CA PRO A 80 -9.39 8.99 -15.56
C PRO A 80 -10.44 9.67 -16.47
N GLY A 81 -11.58 9.01 -16.69
CA GLY A 81 -12.59 9.45 -17.67
C GLY A 81 -13.38 10.70 -17.27
N GLY A 82 -13.55 10.98 -15.98
CA GLY A 82 -14.42 12.04 -15.46
C GLY A 82 -13.97 13.47 -15.76
N PHE A 83 -14.82 14.47 -15.46
CA PHE A 83 -14.54 15.90 -15.72
C PHE A 83 -13.22 16.37 -15.09
N LEU A 84 -12.97 15.95 -13.84
CA LEU A 84 -11.77 16.33 -13.09
C LEU A 84 -10.50 15.59 -13.53
N LYS A 85 -10.60 14.57 -14.40
CA LYS A 85 -9.48 13.74 -14.87
C LYS A 85 -8.58 13.21 -13.74
N ARG A 86 -9.18 12.88 -12.59
CA ARG A 86 -8.54 12.37 -11.37
C ARG A 86 -9.35 11.23 -10.77
N GLU A 87 -8.70 10.34 -10.04
CA GLU A 87 -9.38 9.34 -9.22
C GLU A 87 -10.29 10.04 -8.18
N GLY A 88 -11.52 9.55 -8.07
CA GLY A 88 -12.58 10.16 -7.28
C GLY A 88 -12.89 9.36 -6.02
N ARG A 89 -14.20 9.21 -5.74
CA ARG A 89 -14.66 8.33 -4.67
C ARG A 89 -14.25 6.87 -4.99
N PRO A 90 -13.94 6.06 -3.96
CA PRO A 90 -13.67 4.65 -4.16
C PRO A 90 -14.80 3.96 -4.90
N SER A 91 -14.44 3.13 -5.87
CA SER A 91 -15.33 2.22 -6.55
C SER A 91 -15.85 1.13 -5.61
N GLU A 92 -16.85 0.39 -6.06
CA GLU A 92 -17.32 -0.81 -5.36
C GLU A 92 -16.19 -1.82 -5.16
N PHE A 93 -15.38 -2.06 -6.20
CA PHE A 93 -14.24 -2.97 -6.14
C PHE A 93 -13.22 -2.54 -5.08
N GLU A 94 -12.88 -1.25 -5.03
CA GLU A 94 -11.95 -0.71 -4.03
C GLU A 94 -12.50 -0.85 -2.61
N THR A 95 -13.80 -0.61 -2.44
CA THR A 95 -14.49 -0.77 -1.16
C THR A 95 -14.51 -2.24 -0.70
N LEU A 96 -14.86 -3.17 -1.60
CA LEU A 96 -14.89 -4.61 -1.30
C LEU A 96 -13.50 -5.17 -1.02
N THR A 97 -12.49 -4.73 -1.76
CA THR A 97 -11.09 -5.15 -1.54
C THR A 97 -10.57 -4.62 -0.21
N SER A 98 -10.88 -3.37 0.15
CA SER A 98 -10.55 -2.82 1.47
C SER A 98 -11.15 -3.68 2.59
N ARG A 99 -12.42 -4.10 2.45
CA ARG A 99 -13.08 -5.00 3.41
C ARG A 99 -12.46 -6.39 3.44
N LEU A 100 -12.04 -6.93 2.30
CA LEU A 100 -11.40 -8.24 2.20
C LEU A 100 -10.08 -8.27 2.98
N ILE A 101 -9.32 -7.17 2.94
CA ILE A 101 -8.07 -7.00 3.70
C ILE A 101 -8.37 -6.76 5.19
N ASP A 102 -9.35 -5.91 5.51
CA ASP A 102 -9.71 -5.54 6.89
C ASP A 102 -10.18 -6.73 7.74
N ARG A 103 -11.06 -7.56 7.18
CA ARG A 103 -11.67 -8.71 7.89
C ARG A 103 -10.65 -9.66 8.55
N PRO A 104 -9.59 -10.15 7.87
CA PRO A 104 -8.62 -11.06 8.47
C PRO A 104 -7.61 -10.39 9.42
N ILE A 105 -7.35 -9.08 9.30
CA ILE A 105 -6.36 -8.39 10.15
C ILE A 105 -6.97 -7.71 11.38
N ARG A 106 -8.28 -7.50 11.40
CA ARG A 106 -9.03 -6.90 12.51
C ARG A 106 -9.24 -7.73 13.80
N PRO A 107 -9.18 -9.09 13.84
CA PRO A 107 -9.70 -9.88 14.97
C PRO A 107 -9.29 -9.41 16.36
#